data_AF-A0A427TMS6-F1
#
_entry.id   AF-A0A427TMS6-F1
#
_cell.length_a   1.000
_cell.length_b   1.000
_cell.length_c   1.000
_cell.angle_alpha   90.00
_cell.angle_beta   90.00
_cell.angle_gamma   90.00
#
_symmetry.space_group_name_H-M   'P 1'
#
loop_
_entity.id
_entity.type
_entity.pdbx_description
1 polymer ?
#
loop_
_entity_poly.entity_id
_entity_poly.type
_entity_poly.pdbx_seq_one_letter_code
_entity_poly.pdbx_strand_id
1 'polypeptide(L)'
;MIVEDSAPPGVTVVGRLAKGTAGEARRVVHVFGLDAAAAGTELIRTRCGEALPRQDVEWLAPGAGMPCEPCLGLTGGEPARAPRRELGV
;
A
#
# COMPACT_ATOMS: atom_id res chain seq x y z
N MET A 1 -30.97 -2.22 -13.06
CA MET A 1 -30.47 -1.39 -11.94
C MET A 1 -29.21 -2.08 -11.45
N ILE A 2 -28.05 -1.58 -11.87
CA ILE A 2 -26.76 -2.11 -11.44
C ILE A 2 -26.59 -1.74 -9.96
N VAL A 3 -26.56 -2.73 -9.08
CA VAL A 3 -26.06 -2.54 -7.72
C VAL A 3 -24.55 -2.42 -7.85
N GLU A 4 -24.06 -1.19 -7.88
CA GLU A 4 -22.63 -0.92 -7.73
C GLU A 4 -22.22 -1.52 -6.39
N ASP A 5 -21.45 -2.61 -6.50
CA ASP A 5 -20.73 -3.31 -5.44
C ASP A 5 -20.01 -2.26 -4.59
N SER A 6 -20.71 -1.75 -3.59
CA SER A 6 -20.21 -0.76 -2.66
C SER A 6 -19.37 -1.51 -1.65
N ALA A 7 -18.27 -2.09 -2.12
CA ALA A 7 -17.20 -2.51 -1.25
C ALA A 7 -16.88 -1.30 -0.35
N PRO A 8 -16.84 -1.48 0.98
CA PRO A 8 -16.59 -0.36 1.88
C PRO A 8 -15.30 0.34 1.44
N PRO A 9 -15.27 1.68 1.43
CA PRO A 9 -14.10 2.41 0.95
C PRO A 9 -12.90 1.95 1.77
N GLY A 10 -11.90 1.40 1.07
CA GLY A 10 -10.68 0.93 1.70
C GLY A 10 -10.06 2.04 2.56
N VAL A 11 -9.50 1.67 3.70
CA VAL A 11 -8.81 2.61 4.58
C VAL A 11 -7.44 2.92 3.99
N THR A 12 -7.11 4.20 3.87
CA THR A 12 -5.77 4.64 3.49
C THR A 12 -4.93 4.84 4.74
N VAL A 13 -3.79 4.16 4.80
CA VAL A 13 -2.81 4.29 5.89
C VAL A 13 -1.42 4.53 5.34
N VAL A 14 -0.52 5.03 6.18
CA VAL A 14 0.89 5.22 5.84
C VAL A 14 1.78 4.41 6.78
N GLY A 15 2.89 3.92 6.26
CA GLY A 15 3.84 3.13 7.03
C GLY A 15 5.17 2.98 6.30
N ARG A 16 6.17 2.47 7.02
CA ARG A 16 7.51 2.20 6.48
C ARG A 16 8.04 0.89 7.01
N LEU A 17 9.11 0.37 6.43
CA LEU A 17 9.79 -0.79 6.99
C LEU A 17 10.35 -0.48 8.39
N ALA A 18 10.11 -1.42 9.31
CA ALA A 18 10.62 -1.43 10.66
C ALA A 18 12.16 -1.39 10.66
N LYS A 19 12.73 -0.92 11.77
CA LYS A 19 14.17 -0.74 11.88
C LYS A 19 14.83 -2.11 11.90
N GLY A 20 15.84 -2.31 11.05
CA GLY A 20 16.56 -3.59 10.95
C GLY A 20 16.05 -4.54 9.87
N THR A 21 14.90 -4.25 9.22
CA THR A 21 14.33 -5.12 8.18
C THR A 21 14.76 -4.75 6.76
N ALA A 22 15.14 -3.49 6.53
CA ALA A 22 15.82 -3.03 5.31
C ALA A 22 16.94 -2.06 5.67
N GLY A 23 17.98 -2.00 4.81
CA GLY A 23 19.03 -0.99 4.94
C GLY A 23 18.42 0.41 5.04
N GLU A 24 18.97 1.26 5.92
CA GLU A 24 18.35 2.54 6.32
C GLU A 24 18.00 3.46 5.14
N ALA A 25 18.71 3.33 4.02
CA ALA A 25 18.46 4.05 2.76
C ALA A 25 17.08 3.78 2.11
N ARG A 26 16.35 2.74 2.54
CA ARG A 26 15.03 2.38 2.00
C ARG A 26 13.88 2.69 2.95
N ARG A 27 14.12 3.39 4.07
CA ARG A 27 13.09 3.73 5.07
C ARG A 27 12.28 4.97 4.66
N VAL A 28 11.73 4.94 3.45
CA VAL A 28 10.73 5.91 2.99
C VAL A 28 9.33 5.45 3.44
N VAL A 29 8.40 6.40 3.52
CA VAL A 29 7.03 6.17 3.95
C VAL A 29 6.16 5.91 2.74
N HIS A 30 5.53 4.73 2.71
CA HIS A 30 4.62 4.32 1.66
C HIS A 30 3.16 4.52 2.07
N VAL A 31 2.31 4.70 1.07
CA VAL A 31 0.86 4.75 1.22
C VAL A 31 0.31 3.36 0.91
N PHE A 32 -0.61 2.85 1.73
CA PHE A 32 -1.27 1.56 1.53
C PHE A 32 -2.78 1.79 1.47
N GLY A 33 -3.44 1.13 0.51
CA GLY A 33 -4.89 0.97 0.52
C GLY A 33 -5.22 -0.37 1.16
N LEU A 34 -5.80 -0.35 2.35
CA LEU A 34 -6.26 -1.55 3.04
C LEU A 34 -7.76 -1.69 2.88
N ASP A 35 -8.19 -2.66 2.09
CA ASP A 35 -9.57 -3.13 2.05
C ASP A 35 -9.78 -4.31 3.01
N ALA A 36 -11.04 -4.71 3.21
CA ALA A 36 -11.39 -5.81 4.11
C ALA A 36 -10.73 -7.15 3.71
N ALA A 37 -10.42 -7.37 2.42
CA ALA A 37 -9.71 -8.56 1.97
C ALA A 37 -8.21 -8.49 2.29
N ALA A 38 -7.61 -7.30 2.26
CA ALA A 38 -6.22 -7.08 2.65
C ALA A 38 -5.96 -7.27 4.16
N ALA A 39 -7.00 -7.20 5.00
CA ALA A 39 -6.87 -7.28 6.45
C ALA A 39 -6.25 -8.60 6.97
N GLY A 40 -6.38 -9.69 6.22
CA GLY A 40 -5.83 -11.01 6.57
C GLY A 40 -4.53 -11.40 5.84
N THR A 41 -3.99 -10.54 4.98
CA THR A 41 -2.83 -10.91 4.15
C THR A 41 -1.53 -10.59 4.87
N GLU A 42 -0.58 -11.54 4.85
CA GLU A 42 0.77 -11.36 5.42
C GLU A 42 1.61 -10.34 4.64
N LEU A 43 1.34 -10.18 3.35
CA LEU A 43 1.93 -9.18 2.47
C LEU A 43 0.92 -8.07 2.18
N ILE A 44 1.33 -6.83 2.35
CA ILE A 44 0.55 -5.65 1.96
C ILE A 44 1.23 -4.94 0.80
N ARG A 45 0.42 -4.41 -0.13
CA ARG A 45 0.93 -3.65 -1.27
C ARG A 45 0.86 -2.17 -1.01
N THR A 46 1.99 -1.52 -1.21
CA THR A 46 2.10 -0.08 -1.28
C THR A 46 1.46 0.44 -2.58
N ARG A 47 1.09 1.71 -2.61
CA ARG A 47 0.55 2.38 -3.80
C ARG A 47 1.56 2.41 -4.95
N CYS A 48 2.86 2.44 -4.67
CA CYS A 48 3.89 2.36 -5.70
C CYS A 48 4.12 0.93 -6.24
N GLY A 49 3.40 -0.07 -5.72
CA GLY A 49 3.45 -1.46 -6.19
C GLY A 49 4.41 -2.36 -5.44
N GLU A 50 5.23 -1.83 -4.54
CA GLU A 50 6.09 -2.63 -3.67
C GLU A 50 5.25 -3.44 -2.67
N ALA A 51 5.62 -4.70 -2.48
CA ALA A 51 4.99 -5.61 -1.52
C ALA A 51 5.86 -5.72 -0.28
N LEU A 52 5.28 -5.50 0.89
CA LEU A 52 5.98 -5.52 2.17
C LEU A 52 5.30 -6.51 3.13
N PRO A 53 6.06 -7.24 3.96
CA PRO A 53 5.48 -8.04 5.02
C PRO A 53 4.80 -7.12 6.03
N ARG A 54 3.53 -7.36 6.32
CA ARG A 54 2.74 -6.56 7.25
C ARG A 54 3.37 -6.47 8.64
N GLN A 55 3.97 -7.57 9.09
CA GLN A 55 4.66 -7.66 10.38
C GLN A 55 5.90 -6.77 10.46
N ASP A 56 6.50 -6.46 9.32
CA ASP A 56 7.70 -5.63 9.20
C ASP A 56 7.36 -4.16 8.90
N VAL A 57 6.08 -3.79 8.92
CA VAL A 57 5.61 -2.44 8.63
C VAL A 57 5.31 -1.71 9.93
N GLU A 58 6.05 -0.63 10.16
CA GLU A 58 5.78 0.36 11.19
C GLU A 58 4.74 1.35 10.65
N TRP A 59 3.54 1.32 11.22
CA TRP A 59 2.45 2.24 10.88
C TRP A 59 2.68 3.62 11.48
N LEU A 60 2.44 4.66 10.70
CA LEU A 60 2.74 6.04 11.07
C LEU A 60 1.50 6.93 10.97
N ALA A 61 1.52 8.03 11.73
CA ALA A 61 0.63 9.14 11.47
C ALA A 61 1.01 9.83 10.14
N PRO A 62 0.04 10.35 9.37
CA PRO A 62 0.32 11.12 8.17
C PRO A 62 1.21 12.33 8.50
N GLY A 63 2.16 12.63 7.60
CA GLY A 63 3.12 13.74 7.77
C GLY A 63 4.40 13.37 8.52
N ALA A 64 4.55 12.14 9.02
CA ALA A 64 5.78 11.67 9.63
C ALA A 64 6.73 11.03 8.60
N GLY A 65 8.04 11.31 8.72
CA GLY A 65 9.10 10.67 7.92
C GLY A 65 9.23 11.22 6.48
N MET A 66 10.17 10.64 5.72
CA MET A 66 10.39 10.97 4.31
C MET A 66 9.45 10.15 3.43
N PRO A 67 8.57 10.75 2.62
CA PRO A 67 7.60 10.00 1.82
C PRO A 67 8.23 9.37 0.58
N CYS A 68 7.64 8.25 0.16
CA CYS A 68 7.87 7.67 -1.16
C CYS A 68 7.17 8.55 -2.22
N GLU A 69 7.95 9.26 -3.03
CA GLU A 69 7.45 10.17 -4.08
C GLU A 69 6.46 9.49 -5.04
N PRO A 70 6.68 8.25 -5.52
CA PRO A 70 5.68 7.49 -6.27
C PRO A 70 4.37 7.24 -5.51
N CYS A 71 4.42 6.96 -4.21
CA CYS A 71 3.19 6.79 -3.42
C CYS A 71 2.37 8.10 -3.32
N LEU A 72 3.04 9.25 -3.38
CA LEU A 72 2.39 10.56 -3.39
C LEU A 72 1.93 10.99 -4.81
N GLY A 73 2.31 10.26 -5.87
CA GLY A 73 2.04 10.66 -7.24
C GLY A 73 2.90 11.84 -7.72
N LEU A 74 4.05 12.06 -7.06
CA LEU A 74 5.00 13.12 -7.41
C LEU A 74 5.95 12.71 -8.54
N THR A 75 6.04 11.41 -8.82
CA THR A 75 6.61 10.89 -10.07
C THR A 75 5.45 10.71 -11.04
N GLY A 76 5.50 11.35 -12.21
CA GLY A 76 4.39 11.41 -13.18
C GLY A 76 3.99 10.10 -13.86
N GLY A 77 4.13 8.95 -13.19
CA GLY A 77 3.67 7.65 -13.66
C GLY A 77 2.53 7.14 -12.78
N GLU A 78 1.42 6.77 -13.41
CA GLU A 78 0.27 6.19 -12.72
C GLU A 78 0.71 4.95 -11.90
N PRO A 79 0.24 4.80 -10.64
CA PRO A 79 0.54 3.61 -9.87
C PRO A 79 -0.02 2.40 -10.62
N ALA A 80 0.85 1.42 -10.90
CA ALA A 80 0.48 0.18 -11.57
C ALA A 80 -0.61 -0.53 -10.77
N ARG A 81 -1.87 -0.29 -11.13
CA ARG A 81 -3.01 -1.06 -10.68
C ARG A 81 -2.73 -2.49 -11.14
N ALA A 82 -2.30 -3.34 -10.20
CA ALA A 82 -2.04 -4.74 -10.52
C ALA A 82 -3.26 -5.30 -11.25
N PRO A 83 -3.11 -5.91 -12.44
CA PRO A 83 -4.25 -6.47 -13.14
C PRO A 83 -4.89 -7.50 -12.21
N ARG A 84 -6.15 -7.26 -11.89
CA ARG A 84 -7.01 -8.23 -11.22
C ARG A 84 -7.00 -9.44 -12.14
N ARG A 85 -6.25 -10.50 -11.77
CA ARG A 85 -6.31 -11.78 -12.46
C ARG A 85 -7.75 -12.28 -12.33
N GLU A 86 -8.54 -11.93 -13.32
CA GLU A 86 -9.74 -12.64 -13.73
C GLU A 86 -9.35 -14.11 -13.90
N LEU A 87 -9.61 -14.90 -12.85
CA LEU A 87 -9.60 -16.35 -12.94
C LEU A 87 -10.82 -16.70 -13.80
N GLY A 88 -10.55 -17.03 -15.06
CA GLY A 88 -11.56 -17.42 -16.03
C GLY A 88 -12.35 -18.66 -15.59
N VAL A 89 -13.61 -18.68 -16.02
CA VAL A 89 -14.46 -19.87 -16.14
C VAL A 89 -14.51 -20.27 -17.61
#